data_AF-A0A210Q0W0-F1
#
_entry.id   AF-A0A210Q0W0-F1
#
_cell.length_a   1.000
_cell.length_b   1.000
_cell.length_c   1.000
_cell.angle_alpha   90.00
_cell.angle_beta   90.00
_cell.angle_gamma   90.00
#
_symmetry.space_group_name_H-M   'P 1'
#
loop_
_entity.id
_entity.type
_entity.pdbx_description
1 polymer ?
#
loop_
_entity_poly.entity_id
_entity_poly.type
_entity_poly.pdbx_seq_one_letter_code
_entity_poly.pdbx_strand_id
1 'polypeptide(L)'
;MVVITPSYHDTSVVLCRHPISDTSVVLCRHPISDTSVVLCRHPISDTSVVLCRHPISDTSVVLCRHPISDTSVVLCRHPISDTSVVLCRHPISDTSVVLCRHPISDTSVVLCRHPISDTSVVLCRHPISDTSVVLCRHPICDSSVELCRHPISDTSVVLCRHPISDTSVELCRHPISDTSVELCLHPNSDTSVVLCRHPSSDTSVKLCRHPISDTPVVLCRHPISDTSVELCRHPISETSVVLCRHPISDASVELCRHPICDTSVELCRHPISDTSVKLCRHPISDTSVELCRHPISDTSVELCRNHISDTSVVLCRHPISDTSVELCRHQFGK
;
A
#
# COMPACT_ATOMS: atom_id res chain seq x y z
N MET A 1 -58.76 -16.35 -34.36
CA MET A 1 -58.51 -16.13 -35.80
C MET A 1 -57.02 -16.35 -36.01
N VAL A 2 -56.63 -17.42 -36.71
CA VAL A 2 -55.22 -17.67 -37.06
C VAL A 2 -54.96 -16.90 -38.34
N VAL A 3 -54.50 -15.66 -38.21
CA VAL A 3 -54.15 -14.82 -39.36
C VAL A 3 -52.74 -15.19 -39.78
N ILE A 4 -52.61 -16.02 -40.82
CA ILE A 4 -51.35 -16.21 -41.54
C ILE A 4 -51.40 -15.24 -42.73
N THR A 5 -51.18 -13.96 -42.47
CA THR A 5 -50.94 -12.95 -43.53
C THR A 5 -49.75 -12.10 -43.13
N PRO A 6 -49.05 -11.46 -44.08
CA PRO A 6 -48.19 -10.33 -43.75
C PRO A 6 -49.10 -9.22 -43.18
N SER A 7 -49.15 -9.08 -41.84
CA SER A 7 -49.90 -8.02 -41.17
C SER A 7 -49.10 -6.73 -41.30
N TYR A 8 -49.70 -5.74 -41.97
CA TYR A 8 -49.09 -4.40 -42.11
C TYR A 8 -49.60 -3.41 -41.05
N HIS A 9 -50.63 -3.77 -40.26
CA HIS A 9 -51.07 -3.13 -39.01
C HIS A 9 -52.29 -3.87 -38.44
N ASP A 10 -52.09 -4.61 -37.36
CA ASP A 10 -53.14 -5.24 -36.56
C ASP A 10 -53.00 -4.84 -35.07
N THR A 11 -54.14 -4.70 -34.39
CA THR A 11 -54.15 -4.41 -32.95
C THR A 11 -53.64 -5.60 -32.11
N SER A 12 -53.81 -6.82 -32.62
CA SER A 12 -53.31 -8.01 -31.95
C SER A 12 -53.04 -9.13 -32.93
N VAL A 13 -51.85 -9.71 -32.82
CA VAL A 13 -51.39 -10.81 -33.66
C VAL A 13 -50.99 -11.99 -32.76
N VAL A 14 -51.69 -13.11 -32.90
CA VAL A 14 -51.43 -14.28 -32.06
C VAL A 14 -50.25 -15.09 -32.59
N LEU A 15 -50.14 -15.26 -33.91
CA LEU A 15 -49.07 -16.02 -34.55
C LEU A 15 -48.73 -15.38 -35.90
N CYS A 16 -47.53 -14.81 -36.03
CA CYS A 16 -47.02 -14.30 -37.29
C CYS A 16 -45.53 -14.57 -37.44
N ARG A 17 -44.99 -14.60 -38.66
CA ARG A 17 -43.55 -14.73 -38.85
C ARG A 17 -42.81 -13.39 -38.76
N HIS A 18 -43.37 -12.37 -39.39
CA HIS A 18 -42.78 -11.05 -39.57
C HIS A 18 -43.86 -9.97 -39.38
N PRO A 19 -44.38 -9.78 -38.16
CA PRO A 19 -45.24 -8.64 -37.86
C PRO A 19 -44.43 -7.34 -37.98
N ILE A 20 -45.10 -6.27 -38.44
CA ILE A 20 -44.50 -4.96 -38.63
C ILE A 20 -45.42 -3.95 -37.98
N SER A 21 -44.97 -3.34 -36.87
CA SER A 21 -45.65 -2.25 -36.19
C SER A 21 -47.05 -2.59 -35.68
N ASP A 22 -47.16 -3.71 -34.98
CA ASP A 22 -48.36 -4.19 -34.31
C ASP A 22 -48.37 -3.79 -32.81
N THR A 23 -49.55 -3.56 -32.24
CA THR A 23 -49.62 -3.17 -30.82
C THR A 23 -49.32 -4.32 -29.86
N SER A 24 -49.69 -5.54 -30.24
CA SER A 24 -49.43 -6.72 -29.44
C SER A 24 -49.20 -7.96 -30.31
N VAL A 25 -48.10 -8.67 -30.02
CA VAL A 25 -47.73 -9.92 -30.69
C VAL A 25 -47.43 -10.99 -29.65
N VAL A 26 -48.15 -12.11 -29.73
CA VAL A 26 -47.96 -13.21 -28.76
C VAL A 26 -46.80 -14.10 -29.17
N LEU A 27 -46.78 -14.58 -30.42
CA LEU A 27 -45.74 -15.47 -30.92
C LEU A 27 -45.28 -15.08 -32.31
N CYS A 28 -44.01 -14.74 -32.45
CA CYS A 28 -43.41 -14.43 -33.74
C CYS A 28 -41.96 -14.87 -33.89
N ARG A 29 -41.38 -14.69 -35.08
CA ARG A 29 -39.95 -14.92 -35.31
C ARG A 29 -39.16 -13.61 -35.34
N HIS A 30 -39.63 -12.66 -36.14
CA HIS A 30 -38.94 -11.41 -36.45
C HIS A 30 -39.93 -10.22 -36.38
N PRO A 31 -40.39 -9.82 -35.18
CA PRO A 31 -41.17 -8.60 -35.00
C PRO A 31 -40.29 -7.38 -35.26
N ILE A 32 -40.91 -6.31 -35.76
CA ILE A 32 -40.25 -5.05 -36.07
C ILE A 32 -41.12 -3.91 -35.55
N SER A 33 -40.58 -3.14 -34.60
CA SER A 33 -41.21 -1.93 -34.07
C SER A 33 -42.58 -2.15 -33.41
N ASP A 34 -42.77 -3.31 -32.79
CA ASP A 34 -44.00 -3.67 -32.09
C ASP A 34 -44.04 -3.07 -30.68
N THR A 35 -45.25 -2.82 -30.17
CA THR A 35 -45.37 -2.22 -28.82
C THR A 35 -45.17 -3.26 -27.70
N SER A 36 -45.66 -4.48 -27.93
CA SER A 36 -45.50 -5.57 -26.96
C SER A 36 -45.36 -6.91 -27.65
N VAL A 37 -44.30 -7.65 -27.31
CA VAL A 37 -44.02 -8.98 -27.83
C VAL A 37 -43.79 -9.96 -26.70
N VAL A 38 -44.57 -11.04 -26.66
CA VAL A 38 -44.45 -12.03 -25.59
C VAL A 38 -43.33 -13.03 -25.88
N LEU A 39 -43.36 -13.68 -27.05
CA LEU A 39 -42.37 -14.68 -27.43
C LEU A 39 -41.88 -14.48 -28.86
N CYS A 40 -40.60 -14.17 -29.01
CA CYS A 40 -39.97 -13.99 -30.32
C CYS A 40 -38.56 -14.57 -30.40
N ARG A 41 -37.94 -14.53 -31.58
CA ARG A 41 -36.54 -14.92 -31.75
C ARG A 41 -35.63 -13.72 -31.92
N HIS A 42 -35.98 -12.81 -32.82
CA HIS A 42 -35.17 -11.67 -33.22
C HIS A 42 -36.04 -10.41 -33.33
N PRO A 43 -36.47 -9.84 -32.19
CA PRO A 43 -37.15 -8.55 -32.18
C PRO A 43 -36.18 -7.42 -32.53
N ILE A 44 -36.72 -6.38 -33.16
CA ILE A 44 -35.98 -5.21 -33.58
C ILE A 44 -36.79 -3.98 -33.21
N SER A 45 -36.22 -3.15 -32.33
CA SER A 45 -36.79 -1.85 -31.92
C SER A 45 -38.19 -1.94 -31.30
N ASP A 46 -38.50 -3.04 -30.63
CA ASP A 46 -39.75 -3.23 -29.91
C ASP A 46 -39.69 -2.50 -28.56
N THR A 47 -40.83 -2.00 -28.08
CA THR A 47 -40.82 -1.31 -26.77
C THR A 47 -40.78 -2.30 -25.60
N SER A 48 -41.52 -3.40 -25.67
CA SER A 48 -41.51 -4.41 -24.60
C SER A 48 -41.45 -5.82 -25.13
N VAL A 49 -40.44 -6.57 -24.69
CA VAL A 49 -40.26 -7.98 -25.06
C VAL A 49 -40.10 -8.85 -23.83
N VAL A 50 -40.95 -9.87 -23.69
CA VAL A 50 -40.91 -10.75 -22.51
C VAL A 50 -39.85 -11.84 -22.67
N LEU A 51 -39.91 -12.62 -23.75
CA LEU A 51 -38.99 -13.73 -23.99
C LEU A 51 -38.48 -13.71 -25.43
N CYS A 52 -37.18 -13.49 -25.59
CA CYS A 52 -36.54 -13.50 -26.90
C CYS A 52 -35.18 -14.19 -26.89
N ARG A 53 -34.55 -14.32 -28.06
CA ARG A 53 -33.18 -14.84 -28.16
C ARG A 53 -32.17 -13.74 -28.42
N HIS A 54 -32.43 -12.91 -29.43
CA HIS A 54 -31.50 -11.91 -29.93
C HIS A 54 -32.25 -10.59 -30.19
N PRO A 55 -32.66 -9.86 -29.14
CA PRO A 55 -33.24 -8.54 -29.29
C PRO A 55 -32.19 -7.52 -29.72
N ILE A 56 -32.64 -6.51 -30.45
CA ILE A 56 -31.81 -5.44 -30.97
C ILE A 56 -32.54 -4.11 -30.76
N SER A 57 -31.93 -3.24 -29.97
CA SER A 57 -32.42 -1.87 -29.73
C SER A 57 -33.82 -1.80 -29.12
N ASP A 58 -34.21 -2.80 -28.33
CA ASP A 58 -35.50 -2.83 -27.65
C ASP A 58 -35.44 -1.98 -26.37
N THR A 59 -36.55 -1.34 -26.00
CA THR A 59 -36.53 -0.48 -24.79
C THR A 59 -36.57 -1.29 -23.50
N SER A 60 -37.27 -2.42 -23.48
CA SER A 60 -37.35 -3.29 -22.30
C SER A 60 -37.42 -4.77 -22.68
N VAL A 61 -36.51 -5.55 -22.13
CA VAL A 61 -36.43 -7.00 -22.35
C VAL A 61 -36.35 -7.74 -21.02
N VAL A 62 -37.30 -8.65 -20.77
CA VAL A 62 -37.33 -9.39 -19.51
C VAL A 62 -36.34 -10.57 -19.53
N LEU A 63 -36.42 -11.44 -20.53
CA LEU A 63 -35.56 -12.61 -20.64
C LEU A 63 -35.04 -12.80 -22.06
N CYS A 64 -33.72 -12.70 -22.21
CA CYS A 64 -33.07 -12.92 -23.50
C CYS A 64 -31.76 -13.69 -23.38
N ARG A 65 -31.12 -13.99 -24.52
CA ARG A 65 -29.80 -14.62 -24.53
C ARG A 65 -28.70 -13.62 -24.90
N HIS A 66 -28.90 -12.89 -25.98
CA HIS A 66 -27.90 -12.00 -26.58
C HIS A 66 -28.55 -10.67 -26.98
N PRO A 67 -28.92 -9.82 -26.02
CA PRO A 67 -29.39 -8.47 -26.32
C PRO A 67 -28.25 -7.59 -26.81
N ILE A 68 -28.60 -6.63 -27.66
CA ILE A 68 -27.67 -5.69 -28.26
C ILE A 68 -28.31 -4.30 -28.22
N SER A 69 -27.66 -3.37 -27.53
CA SER A 69 -28.07 -1.97 -27.46
C SER A 69 -29.48 -1.75 -26.89
N ASP A 70 -29.93 -2.65 -26.01
CA ASP A 70 -31.23 -2.52 -25.36
C ASP A 70 -31.13 -1.52 -24.20
N THR A 71 -32.24 -0.83 -23.92
CA THR A 71 -32.24 0.18 -22.83
C THR A 71 -32.29 -0.47 -21.45
N SER A 72 -33.10 -1.52 -21.30
CA SER A 72 -33.24 -2.24 -20.04
C SER A 72 -33.41 -3.74 -20.24
N VAL A 73 -32.55 -4.52 -19.59
CA VAL A 73 -32.57 -5.98 -19.65
C VAL A 73 -32.58 -6.57 -18.24
N VAL A 74 -33.57 -7.39 -17.93
CA VAL A 74 -33.68 -7.98 -16.59
C VAL A 74 -32.77 -9.21 -16.45
N LEU A 75 -32.89 -10.17 -17.37
CA LEU A 75 -32.10 -11.40 -17.33
C LEU A 75 -31.58 -11.77 -18.71
N CYS A 76 -30.26 -11.81 -18.86
CA CYS A 76 -29.62 -12.21 -20.10
C CYS A 76 -28.36 -13.04 -19.88
N ARG A 77 -27.72 -13.50 -20.97
CA ARG A 77 -26.44 -14.21 -20.87
C ARG A 77 -25.28 -13.33 -21.31
N HIS A 78 -25.41 -12.71 -22.48
CA HIS A 78 -24.33 -11.95 -23.13
C HIS A 78 -24.90 -10.64 -23.69
N PRO A 79 -25.21 -9.66 -22.82
CA PRO A 79 -25.58 -8.33 -23.27
C PRO A 79 -24.37 -7.59 -23.83
N ILE A 80 -24.64 -6.70 -24.79
CA ILE A 80 -23.62 -5.90 -25.46
C ILE A 80 -24.16 -4.49 -25.61
N SER A 81 -23.48 -3.53 -24.99
CA SER A 81 -23.79 -2.10 -25.10
C SER A 81 -25.20 -1.74 -24.60
N ASP A 82 -25.73 -2.51 -23.66
CA ASP A 82 -27.01 -2.25 -23.04
C ASP A 82 -26.87 -1.14 -21.99
N THR A 83 -27.92 -0.34 -21.82
CA THR A 83 -27.85 0.78 -20.85
C THR A 83 -27.99 0.30 -19.41
N SER A 84 -28.86 -0.67 -19.16
CA SER A 84 -29.07 -1.23 -17.83
C SER A 84 -29.34 -2.73 -17.87
N VAL A 85 -28.55 -3.49 -17.12
CA VAL A 85 -28.68 -4.95 -17.02
C VAL A 85 -28.73 -5.37 -15.55
N VAL A 86 -29.80 -6.07 -15.16
CA VAL A 86 -29.95 -6.51 -13.77
C VAL A 86 -29.13 -7.77 -13.50
N LEU A 87 -29.32 -8.82 -14.30
CA LEU A 87 -28.61 -10.09 -14.12
C LEU A 87 -28.10 -10.64 -15.45
N CYS A 88 -26.77 -10.78 -15.55
CA CYS A 88 -26.15 -11.36 -16.73
C CYS A 88 -24.96 -12.25 -16.38
N ARG A 89 -24.34 -12.85 -17.40
CA ARG A 89 -23.09 -13.63 -17.21
C ARG A 89 -21.88 -12.88 -17.72
N HIS A 90 -21.94 -12.39 -18.95
CA HIS A 90 -20.81 -11.79 -19.65
C HIS A 90 -21.27 -10.52 -20.37
N PRO A 91 -21.53 -9.43 -19.61
CA PRO A 91 -21.80 -8.13 -20.21
C PRO A 91 -20.54 -7.54 -20.82
N ILE A 92 -20.74 -6.73 -21.86
CA ILE A 92 -19.66 -6.10 -22.60
C ILE A 92 -20.09 -4.67 -22.92
N SER A 93 -19.34 -3.71 -22.37
CA SER A 93 -19.54 -2.28 -22.64
C SER A 93 -20.94 -1.79 -22.26
N ASP A 94 -21.53 -2.38 -21.22
CA ASP A 94 -22.81 -1.96 -20.67
C ASP A 94 -22.60 -0.77 -19.73
N THR A 95 -23.57 0.15 -19.69
CA THR A 95 -23.45 1.35 -18.84
C THR A 95 -23.64 1.00 -17.36
N SER A 96 -24.60 0.13 -17.04
CA SER A 96 -24.88 -0.27 -15.66
C SER A 96 -25.26 -1.74 -15.54
N VAL A 97 -24.54 -2.45 -14.69
CA VAL A 97 -24.76 -3.88 -14.43
C VAL A 97 -24.87 -4.14 -12.94
N VAL A 98 -25.97 -4.72 -12.49
CA VAL A 98 -26.17 -5.00 -11.07
C VAL A 98 -25.45 -6.27 -10.64
N LEU A 99 -25.68 -7.39 -11.33
CA LEU A 99 -25.07 -8.67 -11.00
C LEU A 99 -24.58 -9.40 -12.25
N CYS A 100 -23.28 -9.65 -12.31
CA CYS A 100 -22.67 -10.39 -13.40
C CYS A 100 -21.54 -11.32 -12.94
N ARG A 101 -20.94 -12.06 -13.87
CA ARG A 101 -19.77 -12.89 -13.57
C ARG A 101 -18.49 -12.29 -14.12
N HIS A 102 -18.51 -11.94 -15.41
CA HIS A 102 -17.33 -11.50 -16.15
C HIS A 102 -17.69 -10.28 -17.00
N PRO A 103 -17.88 -9.11 -16.38
CA PRO A 103 -18.05 -7.86 -17.12
C PRO A 103 -16.75 -7.43 -17.78
N ILE A 104 -16.88 -6.73 -18.91
CA ILE A 104 -15.75 -6.25 -19.69
C ILE A 104 -16.06 -4.84 -20.17
N SER A 105 -15.26 -3.88 -19.71
CA SER A 105 -15.35 -2.48 -20.12
C SER A 105 -16.71 -1.84 -19.82
N ASP A 106 -17.36 -2.27 -18.76
CA ASP A 106 -18.62 -1.72 -18.29
C ASP A 106 -18.35 -0.43 -17.49
N THR A 107 -19.29 0.52 -17.54
CA THR A 107 -19.10 1.79 -16.81
C THR A 107 -19.33 1.63 -15.32
N SER A 108 -20.35 0.87 -14.92
CA SER A 108 -20.66 0.64 -13.51
C SER A 108 -21.14 -0.78 -13.25
N VAL A 109 -20.48 -1.46 -12.31
CA VAL A 109 -20.81 -2.81 -11.90
C VAL A 109 -20.96 -2.91 -10.39
N VAL A 110 -22.11 -3.37 -9.91
CA VAL A 110 -22.34 -3.47 -8.46
C VAL A 110 -21.71 -4.74 -7.89
N LEU A 111 -22.02 -5.90 -8.46
CA LEU A 111 -21.49 -7.18 -7.97
C LEU A 111 -21.03 -8.07 -9.14
N CYS A 112 -19.75 -8.41 -9.13
CA CYS A 112 -19.18 -9.31 -10.12
C CYS A 112 -18.11 -10.25 -9.53
N ARG A 113 -17.55 -11.12 -10.37
CA ARG A 113 -16.45 -12.00 -9.95
C ARG A 113 -15.12 -11.56 -10.54
N HIS A 114 -15.09 -11.35 -11.84
CA HIS A 114 -13.88 -11.08 -12.62
C HIS A 114 -14.14 -9.93 -13.61
N PRO A 115 -14.27 -8.68 -13.12
CA PRO A 115 -14.34 -7.52 -13.98
C PRO A 115 -13.01 -7.24 -14.66
N ILE A 116 -13.08 -6.67 -15.86
CA ILE A 116 -11.91 -6.35 -16.67
C ILE A 116 -12.12 -4.98 -17.30
N SER A 117 -11.26 -4.03 -16.93
CA SER A 117 -11.25 -2.68 -17.48
C SER A 117 -12.56 -1.91 -17.29
N ASP A 118 -13.27 -2.20 -16.20
CA ASP A 118 -14.48 -1.50 -15.82
C ASP A 118 -14.13 -0.15 -15.17
N THR A 119 -15.00 0.84 -15.32
CA THR A 119 -14.74 2.17 -14.75
C THR A 119 -15.00 2.20 -13.25
N SER A 120 -16.07 1.55 -12.78
CA SER A 120 -16.42 1.50 -11.37
C SER A 120 -17.00 0.15 -10.97
N VAL A 121 -16.41 -0.45 -9.94
CA VAL A 121 -16.84 -1.74 -9.40
C VAL A 121 -17.01 -1.66 -7.88
N VAL A 122 -18.19 -2.00 -7.39
CA VAL A 122 -18.46 -1.94 -5.94
C VAL A 122 -17.93 -3.18 -5.22
N LEU A 123 -18.29 -4.38 -5.67
CA LEU A 123 -17.85 -5.63 -5.05
C LEU A 123 -17.44 -6.66 -6.09
N CYS A 124 -16.18 -7.08 -6.02
CA CYS A 124 -15.65 -8.11 -6.91
C CYS A 124 -14.67 -9.04 -6.20
N ARG A 125 -14.16 -10.06 -6.91
CA ARG A 125 -13.13 -10.95 -6.37
C ARG A 125 -11.77 -10.67 -6.98
N HIS A 126 -11.71 -10.60 -8.30
CA HIS A 126 -10.47 -10.49 -9.07
C HIS A 126 -10.64 -9.43 -10.17
N PRO A 127 -10.68 -8.14 -9.82
CA PRO A 127 -10.67 -7.07 -10.81
C PRO A 127 -9.30 -6.96 -11.48
N ILE A 128 -9.32 -6.51 -12.74
CA ILE A 128 -8.12 -6.36 -13.56
C ILE A 128 -8.23 -5.05 -14.33
N SER A 129 -7.32 -4.13 -14.04
CA SER A 129 -7.19 -2.84 -14.73
C SER A 129 -8.46 -1.98 -14.66
N ASP A 130 -9.20 -2.09 -13.55
CA ASP A 130 -10.36 -1.27 -13.29
C ASP A 130 -9.94 0.11 -12.77
N THR A 131 -10.73 1.13 -13.05
CA THR A 131 -10.39 2.50 -12.62
C THR A 131 -10.67 2.71 -11.13
N SER A 132 -11.80 2.19 -10.63
CA SER A 132 -12.17 2.33 -9.22
C SER A 132 -12.84 1.06 -8.70
N VAL A 133 -12.31 0.54 -7.59
CA VAL A 133 -12.85 -0.65 -6.92
C VAL A 133 -13.02 -0.39 -5.43
N VAL A 134 -14.24 -0.59 -4.92
CA VAL A 134 -14.53 -0.37 -3.49
C VAL A 134 -14.04 -1.57 -2.66
N LEU A 135 -14.53 -2.77 -2.96
CA LEU A 135 -14.17 -3.98 -2.21
C LEU A 135 -13.81 -5.14 -3.12
N CYS A 136 -12.58 -5.63 -2.97
CA CYS A 136 -12.11 -6.79 -3.73
C CYS A 136 -11.19 -7.69 -2.90
N ARG A 137 -10.75 -8.81 -3.49
CA ARG A 137 -9.78 -9.71 -2.85
C ARG A 137 -8.40 -9.60 -3.46
N HIS A 138 -8.33 -9.68 -4.79
CA HIS A 138 -7.09 -9.75 -5.55
C HIS A 138 -7.16 -8.81 -6.75
N PRO A 139 -7.12 -7.49 -6.53
CA PRO A 139 -7.01 -6.52 -7.62
C PRO A 139 -5.63 -6.58 -8.27
N ILE A 140 -5.59 -6.26 -9.56
CA ILE A 140 -4.39 -6.29 -10.38
C ILE A 140 -4.40 -5.08 -11.30
N CYS A 141 -3.41 -4.20 -11.12
CA CYS A 141 -3.21 -3.00 -11.93
C CYS A 141 -4.41 -2.04 -11.93
N ASP A 142 -5.16 -1.98 -10.83
CA ASP A 142 -6.28 -1.06 -10.67
C ASP A 142 -5.78 0.35 -10.29
N SER A 143 -6.49 1.38 -10.72
CA SER A 143 -6.06 2.76 -10.43
C SER A 143 -6.36 3.16 -8.99
N SER A 144 -7.50 2.76 -8.45
CA SER A 144 -7.89 3.06 -7.08
C SER A 144 -8.66 1.92 -6.44
N VAL A 145 -8.23 1.51 -5.24
CA VAL A 145 -8.86 0.44 -4.47
C VAL A 145 -9.05 0.87 -3.01
N GLU A 146 -10.29 0.85 -2.51
CA GLU A 146 -10.55 1.23 -1.12
C GLU A 146 -10.18 0.10 -0.14
N LEU A 147 -10.66 -1.13 -0.37
CA LEU A 147 -10.41 -2.26 0.52
C LEU A 147 -10.12 -3.54 -0.25
N CYS A 148 -8.93 -4.09 -0.03
CA CYS A 148 -8.53 -5.35 -0.64
C CYS A 148 -7.69 -6.24 0.29
N ARG A 149 -7.32 -7.43 -0.18
CA ARG A 149 -6.45 -8.34 0.58
C ARG A 149 -5.06 -8.42 -0.01
N HIS A 150 -4.97 -8.67 -1.31
CA HIS A 150 -3.72 -8.93 -2.02
C HIS A 150 -3.69 -8.12 -3.33
N PRO A 151 -3.56 -6.79 -3.25
CA PRO A 151 -3.37 -5.96 -4.43
C PRO A 151 -2.01 -6.20 -5.06
N ILE A 152 -1.94 -6.03 -6.37
CA ILE A 152 -0.73 -6.20 -7.17
C ILE A 152 -0.63 -5.06 -8.16
N SER A 153 0.38 -4.21 -7.97
CA SER A 153 0.71 -3.12 -8.89
C SER A 153 -0.41 -2.11 -9.07
N ASP A 154 -1.20 -1.88 -8.02
CA ASP A 154 -2.25 -0.88 -8.01
C ASP A 154 -1.65 0.51 -7.78
N THR A 155 -2.30 1.55 -8.32
CA THR A 155 -1.77 2.92 -8.19
C THR A 155 -2.05 3.49 -6.80
N SER A 156 -3.25 3.28 -6.27
CA SER A 156 -3.64 3.76 -4.94
C SER A 156 -4.50 2.75 -4.21
N VAL A 157 -4.11 2.43 -2.98
CA VAL A 157 -4.81 1.48 -2.11
C VAL A 157 -4.98 2.08 -0.72
N VAL A 158 -6.21 2.17 -0.23
CA VAL A 158 -6.47 2.71 1.11
C VAL A 158 -6.16 1.66 2.19
N LEU A 159 -6.79 0.49 2.12
CA LEU A 159 -6.59 -0.57 3.12
C LEU A 159 -6.35 -1.93 2.47
N CYS A 160 -5.20 -2.53 2.77
CA CYS A 160 -4.86 -3.87 2.30
C CYS A 160 -4.12 -4.71 3.34
N ARG A 161 -3.86 -5.98 3.01
CA ARG A 161 -3.09 -6.87 3.89
C ARG A 161 -1.69 -7.14 3.36
N HIS A 162 -1.60 -7.56 2.11
CA HIS A 162 -0.36 -8.00 1.48
C HIS A 162 -0.24 -7.37 0.09
N PRO A 163 0.00 -6.05 0.01
CA PRO A 163 0.25 -5.38 -1.25
C PRO A 163 1.59 -5.78 -1.85
N ILE A 164 1.64 -5.76 -3.18
CA ILE A 164 2.82 -6.11 -3.96
C ILE A 164 3.03 -5.05 -5.03
N SER A 165 4.03 -4.20 -4.79
CA SER A 165 4.50 -3.20 -5.76
C SER A 165 3.46 -2.14 -6.09
N ASP A 166 2.65 -1.76 -5.10
CA ASP A 166 1.68 -0.69 -5.25
C ASP A 166 2.39 0.68 -5.16
N THR A 167 1.84 1.69 -5.84
CA THR A 167 2.48 3.02 -5.85
C THR A 167 2.21 3.78 -4.55
N SER A 168 0.99 3.72 -4.04
CA SER A 168 0.61 4.40 -2.80
C SER A 168 -0.34 3.55 -1.97
N VAL A 169 -0.01 3.39 -0.69
CA VAL A 169 -0.78 2.60 0.27
C VAL A 169 -0.95 3.35 1.58
N GLU A 170 -2.18 3.60 2.02
CA GLU A 170 -2.40 4.28 3.31
C GLU A 170 -2.16 3.33 4.50
N LEU A 171 -2.80 2.16 4.52
CA LEU A 171 -2.68 1.19 5.61
C LEU A 171 -2.53 -0.24 5.11
N CYS A 172 -1.42 -0.89 5.48
CA CYS A 172 -1.20 -2.29 5.15
C CYS A 172 -0.53 -3.08 6.29
N ARG A 173 -0.38 -4.40 6.11
CA ARG A 173 0.28 -5.26 7.11
C ARG A 173 1.66 -5.72 6.67
N HIS A 174 1.76 -6.27 5.48
CA HIS A 174 2.97 -6.89 4.95
C HIS A 174 3.18 -6.45 3.50
N PRO A 175 3.52 -5.17 3.27
CA PRO A 175 3.93 -4.71 1.95
C PRO A 175 5.29 -5.30 1.60
N ILE A 176 5.49 -5.55 0.30
CA ILE A 176 6.74 -6.15 -0.20
C ILE A 176 7.68 -5.09 -0.75
N SER A 177 7.21 -4.28 -1.69
CA SER A 177 8.04 -3.35 -2.46
C SER A 177 7.22 -2.18 -2.99
N ASP A 178 6.42 -1.60 -2.11
CA ASP A 178 5.54 -0.49 -2.44
C ASP A 178 6.33 0.82 -2.48
N THR A 179 5.85 1.78 -3.27
CA THR A 179 6.59 3.04 -3.45
C THR A 179 6.39 3.99 -2.28
N SER A 180 5.17 4.10 -1.77
CA SER A 180 4.85 4.95 -0.62
C SER A 180 3.82 4.28 0.28
N VAL A 181 4.15 4.19 1.56
CA VAL A 181 3.29 3.59 2.57
C VAL A 181 3.17 4.51 3.77
N GLU A 182 1.95 4.88 4.15
CA GLU A 182 1.76 5.70 5.34
C GLU A 182 1.94 4.87 6.62
N LEU A 183 1.17 3.79 6.76
CA LEU A 183 1.18 2.94 7.96
C LEU A 183 1.32 1.46 7.58
N CYS A 184 2.35 0.79 8.10
CA CYS A 184 2.50 -0.67 7.94
C CYS A 184 3.04 -1.37 9.18
N LEU A 185 3.01 -2.72 9.18
CA LEU A 185 3.53 -3.51 10.30
C LEU A 185 4.90 -4.09 9.99
N HIS A 186 5.01 -4.84 8.90
CA HIS A 186 6.23 -5.55 8.50
C HIS A 186 6.51 -5.31 7.01
N PRO A 187 6.96 -4.09 6.65
CA PRO A 187 7.42 -3.82 5.30
C PRO A 187 8.76 -4.51 5.04
N ASN A 188 8.97 -4.93 3.80
CA ASN A 188 10.19 -5.62 3.42
C ASN A 188 11.20 -4.69 2.71
N SER A 189 10.78 -4.05 1.63
CA SER A 189 11.64 -3.26 0.75
C SER A 189 10.87 -2.11 0.10
N ASP A 190 10.09 -1.39 0.91
CA ASP A 190 9.35 -0.24 0.44
C ASP A 190 10.29 0.96 0.28
N THR A 191 10.02 1.83 -0.70
CA THR A 191 10.93 2.98 -0.92
C THR A 191 10.69 4.11 0.08
N SER A 192 9.46 4.32 0.53
CA SER A 192 9.15 5.31 1.56
C SER A 192 8.05 4.88 2.51
N VAL A 193 8.33 4.94 3.81
CA VAL A 193 7.39 4.55 4.87
C VAL A 193 7.32 5.63 5.96
N VAL A 194 6.11 6.05 6.32
CA VAL A 194 5.93 7.04 7.39
C VAL A 194 6.00 6.40 8.77
N LEU A 195 5.23 5.35 9.04
CA LEU A 195 5.25 4.62 10.31
C LEU A 195 5.21 3.10 10.08
N CYS A 196 6.20 2.40 10.64
CA CYS A 196 6.22 0.94 10.66
C CYS A 196 6.67 0.35 11.99
N ARG A 197 6.54 -0.98 12.16
CA ARG A 197 6.98 -1.67 13.39
C ARG A 197 8.25 -2.46 13.18
N HIS A 198 8.29 -3.30 12.15
CA HIS A 198 9.37 -4.24 11.86
C HIS A 198 9.76 -4.15 10.38
N PRO A 199 10.29 -3.01 9.92
CA PRO A 199 10.84 -2.92 8.57
C PRO A 199 12.13 -3.72 8.45
N SER A 200 12.36 -4.33 7.29
CA SER A 200 13.60 -5.08 7.04
C SER A 200 14.65 -4.30 6.25
N SER A 201 14.28 -3.67 5.14
CA SER A 201 15.22 -3.03 4.22
C SER A 201 14.56 -1.92 3.39
N ASP A 202 13.87 -1.01 4.08
CA ASP A 202 13.18 0.09 3.42
C ASP A 202 14.15 1.24 3.08
N THR A 203 13.88 1.95 1.98
CA THR A 203 14.74 3.04 1.46
C THR A 203 14.46 4.40 2.08
N SER A 204 13.46 4.52 2.96
CA SER A 204 13.34 5.68 3.85
C SER A 204 12.23 5.43 4.85
N VAL A 205 12.50 5.65 6.13
CA VAL A 205 11.52 5.43 7.19
C VAL A 205 11.51 6.61 8.16
N LYS A 206 10.36 7.25 8.36
CA LYS A 206 10.27 8.35 9.34
C LYS A 206 10.22 7.82 10.78
N LEU A 207 9.33 6.89 11.07
CA LEU A 207 9.18 6.33 12.41
C LEU A 207 9.12 4.80 12.36
N CYS A 208 9.99 4.14 13.11
CA CYS A 208 9.91 2.69 13.28
C CYS A 208 10.21 2.23 14.70
N ARG A 209 9.97 0.94 14.99
CA ARG A 209 10.31 0.36 16.30
C ARG A 209 11.55 -0.51 16.26
N HIS A 210 11.59 -1.46 15.34
CA HIS A 210 12.62 -2.46 15.23
C HIS A 210 13.07 -2.60 13.77
N PRO A 211 13.75 -1.59 13.21
CA PRO A 211 14.32 -1.71 11.88
C PRO A 211 15.53 -2.64 11.90
N ILE A 212 15.73 -3.36 10.79
CA ILE A 212 16.86 -4.27 10.62
C ILE A 212 17.97 -3.59 9.83
N SER A 213 17.67 -3.12 8.61
CA SER A 213 18.66 -2.53 7.70
C SER A 213 18.03 -1.48 6.77
N ASP A 214 17.37 -0.48 7.37
CA ASP A 214 16.72 0.60 6.64
C ASP A 214 17.69 1.75 6.37
N THR A 215 17.39 2.56 5.34
CA THR A 215 18.30 3.61 4.90
C THR A 215 17.54 4.81 4.33
N PRO A 216 17.47 6.02 4.93
CA PRO A 216 17.73 6.43 6.31
C PRO A 216 16.48 6.32 7.22
N VAL A 217 16.71 6.38 8.55
CA VAL A 217 15.64 6.38 9.57
C VAL A 217 15.67 7.66 10.43
N VAL A 218 14.52 8.34 10.60
CA VAL A 218 14.46 9.54 11.46
C VAL A 218 14.35 9.17 12.95
N LEU A 219 13.36 8.37 13.34
CA LEU A 219 13.16 7.97 14.74
C LEU A 219 12.92 6.47 14.88
N CYS A 220 13.77 5.79 15.64
CA CYS A 220 13.59 4.37 15.95
C CYS A 220 13.85 4.02 17.43
N ARG A 221 13.50 2.80 17.84
CA ARG A 221 13.75 2.34 19.23
C ARG A 221 14.92 1.38 19.32
N HIS A 222 14.92 0.35 18.50
CA HIS A 222 15.90 -0.73 18.52
C HIS A 222 16.36 -1.04 17.10
N PRO A 223 17.11 -0.12 16.45
CA PRO A 223 17.72 -0.41 15.17
C PRO A 223 18.87 -1.41 15.34
N ILE A 224 19.09 -2.21 14.31
CA ILE A 224 20.13 -3.24 14.30
C ILE A 224 21.32 -2.80 13.45
N SER A 225 21.08 -2.44 12.18
CA SER A 225 22.13 -2.15 11.19
C SER A 225 21.67 -1.19 10.10
N ASP A 226 21.11 -0.05 10.48
CA ASP A 226 20.74 1.02 9.56
C ASP A 226 21.99 1.85 9.18
N THR A 227 21.96 2.48 8.00
CA THR A 227 23.08 3.33 7.56
C THR A 227 23.13 4.67 8.29
N SER A 228 21.97 5.22 8.61
CA SER A 228 21.88 6.52 9.26
C SER A 228 20.59 6.65 10.05
N VAL A 229 20.74 7.08 11.29
CA VAL A 229 19.64 7.25 12.24
C VAL A 229 19.75 8.59 12.94
N GLU A 230 18.72 9.45 12.86
CA GLU A 230 18.77 10.72 13.61
C GLU A 230 18.56 10.49 15.11
N LEU A 231 17.51 9.77 15.50
CA LEU A 231 17.13 9.57 16.90
C LEU A 231 16.86 8.10 17.21
N CYS A 232 17.60 7.51 18.14
CA CYS A 232 17.31 6.15 18.61
C CYS A 232 17.52 5.92 20.12
N ARG A 233 17.11 4.75 20.62
CA ARG A 233 17.29 4.39 22.05
C ARG A 233 18.37 3.35 22.27
N HIS A 234 18.28 2.23 21.56
CA HIS A 234 19.16 1.09 21.74
C HIS A 234 19.67 0.60 20.37
N PRO A 235 20.50 1.39 19.68
CA PRO A 235 21.13 0.93 18.44
C PRO A 235 22.17 -0.15 18.73
N ILE A 236 22.32 -1.09 17.81
CA ILE A 236 23.29 -2.19 17.94
C ILE A 236 24.55 -1.90 17.11
N SER A 237 24.41 -1.70 15.80
CA SER A 237 25.55 -1.55 14.88
C SER A 237 25.22 -0.64 13.71
N GLU A 238 25.05 0.64 14.00
CA GLU A 238 24.70 1.66 13.02
C GLU A 238 25.95 2.29 12.40
N THR A 239 25.86 2.70 11.14
CA THR A 239 27.00 3.41 10.51
C THR A 239 27.11 4.85 11.01
N SER A 240 25.97 5.53 11.22
CA SER A 240 25.93 6.89 11.76
C SER A 240 24.69 7.16 12.60
N VAL A 241 24.88 7.77 13.76
CA VAL A 241 23.78 8.13 14.68
C VAL A 241 23.97 9.54 15.24
N VAL A 242 22.94 10.38 15.14
CA VAL A 242 23.00 11.74 15.71
C VAL A 242 22.75 11.70 17.22
N LEU A 243 21.65 11.11 17.67
CA LEU A 243 21.32 11.03 19.10
C LEU A 243 20.86 9.64 19.52
N CYS A 244 21.57 9.01 20.45
CA CYS A 244 21.16 7.74 21.04
C CYS A 244 21.29 7.70 22.57
N ARG A 245 20.75 6.66 23.21
CA ARG A 245 20.88 6.47 24.66
C ARG A 245 21.88 5.40 25.03
N HIS A 246 21.75 4.22 24.44
CA HIS A 246 22.54 3.04 24.77
C HIS A 246 23.03 2.38 23.47
N PRO A 247 23.93 3.03 22.72
CA PRO A 247 24.57 2.38 21.59
C PRO A 247 25.50 1.28 22.05
N ILE A 248 25.58 0.22 21.26
CA ILE A 248 26.44 -0.93 21.54
C ILE A 248 27.74 -0.80 20.75
N SER A 249 27.66 -0.75 19.43
CA SER A 249 28.82 -0.83 18.53
C SER A 249 28.60 -0.02 17.25
N ASP A 250 28.28 1.27 17.41
CA ASP A 250 28.06 2.19 16.30
C ASP A 250 29.40 2.75 15.78
N ALA A 251 29.49 2.98 14.46
CA ALA A 251 30.72 3.49 13.85
C ALA A 251 30.93 4.98 14.17
N SER A 252 29.87 5.78 14.11
CA SER A 252 29.93 7.21 14.42
C SER A 252 28.69 7.69 15.17
N VAL A 253 28.90 8.37 16.30
CA VAL A 253 27.83 8.87 17.18
C VAL A 253 28.09 10.30 17.60
N GLU A 254 27.17 11.23 17.31
CA GLU A 254 27.34 12.63 17.75
C GLU A 254 27.03 12.79 19.25
N LEU A 255 25.89 12.28 19.72
CA LEU A 255 25.51 12.40 21.14
C LEU A 255 24.93 11.12 21.70
N CYS A 256 25.54 10.60 22.77
CA CYS A 256 25.03 9.43 23.48
C CYS A 256 25.13 9.53 25.00
N ARG A 257 24.51 8.58 25.71
CA ARG A 257 24.58 8.53 27.18
C ARG A 257 25.49 7.42 27.69
N HIS A 258 25.29 6.21 27.21
CA HIS A 258 25.97 5.01 27.70
C HIS A 258 26.45 4.17 26.50
N PRO A 259 27.43 4.65 25.72
CA PRO A 259 28.04 3.85 24.67
C PRO A 259 28.90 2.73 25.28
N ILE A 260 28.94 1.59 24.60
CA ILE A 260 29.67 0.41 25.05
C ILE A 260 31.02 0.32 24.33
N CYS A 261 31.00 0.18 23.01
CA CYS A 261 32.19 0.02 22.18
C CYS A 261 31.99 0.68 20.80
N ASP A 262 31.68 1.97 20.81
CA ASP A 262 31.55 2.76 19.60
C ASP A 262 32.93 3.15 19.05
N THR A 263 33.02 3.35 17.74
CA THR A 263 34.31 3.64 17.09
C THR A 263 34.67 5.13 17.24
N SER A 264 33.70 6.02 17.03
CA SER A 264 33.88 7.46 17.18
C SER A 264 32.67 8.12 17.83
N VAL A 265 32.93 8.88 18.90
CA VAL A 265 31.88 9.55 19.69
C VAL A 265 32.26 11.01 19.96
N GLU A 266 31.41 11.94 19.56
CA GLU A 266 31.66 13.37 19.80
C GLU A 266 31.35 13.76 21.26
N LEU A 267 30.17 13.41 21.77
CA LEU A 267 29.76 13.73 23.14
C LEU A 267 29.05 12.57 23.83
N CYS A 268 29.60 12.10 24.96
CA CYS A 268 28.96 11.06 25.77
C CYS A 268 29.04 11.31 27.28
N ARG A 269 28.32 10.50 28.08
CA ARG A 269 28.34 10.61 29.55
C ARG A 269 29.17 9.51 30.20
N HIS A 270 28.88 8.26 29.85
CA HIS A 270 29.46 7.08 30.49
C HIS A 270 29.91 6.07 29.42
N PRO A 271 30.95 6.39 28.63
CA PRO A 271 31.51 5.43 27.70
C PRO A 271 32.27 4.32 28.45
N ILE A 272 32.24 3.12 27.90
CA ILE A 272 32.87 1.94 28.52
C ILE A 272 34.21 1.64 27.84
N SER A 273 34.20 1.42 26.53
CA SER A 273 35.37 0.95 25.76
C SER A 273 35.33 1.49 24.33
N ASP A 274 35.10 2.78 24.18
CA ASP A 274 35.04 3.43 22.88
C ASP A 274 36.46 3.66 22.32
N THR A 275 36.59 3.69 21.00
CA THR A 275 37.91 3.82 20.36
C THR A 275 38.38 5.28 20.38
N SER A 276 37.47 6.21 20.08
CA SER A 276 37.76 7.64 20.10
C SER A 276 36.59 8.45 20.62
N VAL A 277 36.86 9.30 21.62
CA VAL A 277 35.85 10.13 22.28
C VAL A 277 36.34 11.56 22.43
N LYS A 278 35.62 12.55 21.88
CA LYS A 278 36.05 13.96 22.05
C LYS A 278 35.70 14.50 23.43
N LEU A 279 34.44 14.39 23.86
CA LEU A 279 34.00 14.91 25.14
C LEU A 279 33.20 13.88 25.95
N CYS A 280 33.70 13.50 27.12
CA CYS A 280 32.98 12.62 28.03
C CYS A 280 33.03 13.02 29.51
N ARG A 281 32.18 12.40 30.34
CA ARG A 281 32.18 12.66 31.79
C ARG A 281 32.89 11.58 32.58
N HIS A 282 32.54 10.32 32.37
CA HIS A 282 33.03 9.19 33.16
C HIS A 282 33.43 8.03 32.23
N PRO A 283 34.51 8.17 31.47
CA PRO A 283 35.03 7.06 30.66
C PRO A 283 35.67 5.99 31.56
N ILE A 284 35.56 4.74 31.14
CA ILE A 284 36.08 3.59 31.88
C ILE A 284 37.40 3.09 31.29
N SER A 285 37.39 2.69 30.02
CA SER A 285 38.52 2.05 29.34
C SER A 285 38.56 2.41 27.86
N ASP A 286 38.45 3.70 27.56
CA ASP A 286 38.47 4.20 26.19
C ASP A 286 39.92 4.23 25.65
N THR A 287 40.07 4.09 24.33
CA THR A 287 41.41 4.09 23.71
C THR A 287 41.98 5.50 23.61
N SER A 288 41.18 6.46 23.14
CA SER A 288 41.58 7.86 23.02
C SER A 288 40.47 8.82 23.43
N VAL A 289 40.80 9.76 24.32
CA VAL A 289 39.86 10.75 24.86
C VAL A 289 40.46 12.15 24.83
N GLU A 290 39.82 13.12 24.14
CA GLU A 290 40.32 14.50 24.12
C GLU A 290 40.01 15.22 25.46
N LEU A 291 38.75 15.25 25.90
CA LEU A 291 38.37 15.94 27.14
C LEU A 291 37.44 15.11 28.02
N CYS A 292 37.86 14.86 29.26
CA CYS A 292 37.07 14.10 30.23
C CYS A 292 37.11 14.66 31.65
N ARG A 293 36.10 14.31 32.47
CA ARG A 293 36.07 14.70 33.88
C ARG A 293 36.69 13.66 34.79
N HIS A 294 36.27 12.41 34.68
CA HIS A 294 36.60 11.35 35.62
C HIS A 294 36.93 10.03 34.91
N PRO A 295 38.05 9.96 34.17
CA PRO A 295 38.54 8.72 33.58
C PRO A 295 39.05 7.73 34.63
N ILE A 296 38.85 6.44 34.34
CA ILE A 296 39.26 5.33 35.22
C ILE A 296 40.55 4.68 34.71
N SER A 297 40.55 4.16 33.49
CA SER A 297 41.65 3.36 32.93
C SER A 297 41.75 3.53 31.41
N ASP A 298 41.74 4.78 30.95
CA ASP A 298 41.84 5.09 29.52
C ASP A 298 43.30 4.97 29.04
N THR A 299 43.47 4.66 27.75
CA THR A 299 44.81 4.45 27.18
C THR A 299 45.51 5.78 26.93
N SER A 300 44.79 6.76 26.39
CA SER A 300 45.30 8.12 26.16
C SER A 300 44.23 9.18 26.44
N VAL A 301 44.60 10.19 27.23
CA VAL A 301 43.74 11.32 27.58
C VAL A 301 44.48 12.64 27.35
N GLU A 302 43.92 13.58 26.58
CA GLU A 302 44.55 14.91 26.45
C GLU A 302 44.28 15.77 27.70
N LEU A 303 43.01 16.01 28.05
CA LEU A 303 42.63 16.91 29.13
C LEU A 303 41.68 16.23 30.13
N CYS A 304 42.15 16.03 31.36
CA CYS A 304 41.40 15.41 32.44
C CYS A 304 41.14 16.36 33.62
N ARG A 305 40.00 16.23 34.30
CA ARG A 305 39.81 16.87 35.62
C ARG A 305 40.47 16.04 36.72
N ASN A 306 40.02 14.79 36.91
CA ASN A 306 40.58 13.85 37.86
C ASN A 306 40.66 12.46 37.22
N HIS A 307 41.80 11.77 37.26
CA HIS A 307 41.93 10.40 36.75
C HIS A 307 42.29 9.40 37.85
N ILE A 308 42.00 8.11 37.63
CA ILE A 308 42.40 7.02 38.54
C ILE A 308 43.68 6.35 38.05
N SER A 309 43.70 5.74 36.86
CA SER A 309 44.79 4.86 36.39
C SER A 309 44.95 4.85 34.87
N ASP A 310 44.93 6.02 34.25
CA ASP A 310 45.10 6.14 32.79
C ASP A 310 46.56 5.91 32.38
N THR A 311 46.79 5.35 31.19
CA THR A 311 48.16 5.00 30.75
C THR A 311 48.97 6.23 30.39
N SER A 312 48.36 7.20 29.68
CA SER A 312 49.03 8.45 29.29
C SER A 312 48.07 9.63 29.39
N VAL A 313 48.49 10.71 30.07
CA VAL A 313 47.68 11.92 30.20
C VAL A 313 48.50 13.20 29.96
N VAL A 314 48.02 14.08 29.08
CA VAL A 314 48.75 15.32 28.75
C VAL A 314 48.56 16.37 29.86
N LEU A 315 47.33 16.74 30.20
CA LEU A 315 47.03 17.72 31.23
C LEU A 315 45.98 17.22 32.23
N CYS A 316 46.29 17.30 33.53
CA CYS A 316 45.31 17.05 34.59
C CYS A 316 45.25 18.17 35.63
N ARG A 317 44.03 18.39 36.18
CA ARG A 317 43.82 19.30 37.31
C ARG A 317 44.09 18.66 38.67
N HIS A 318 43.64 17.43 38.89
CA HIS A 318 43.77 16.71 40.16
C HIS A 318 44.14 15.23 39.93
N PRO A 319 45.43 14.88 39.81
CA PRO A 319 45.86 13.49 39.72
C PRO A 319 45.54 12.73 41.02
N ILE A 320 45.05 11.48 40.91
CA ILE A 320 44.79 10.59 42.07
C ILE A 320 45.86 9.50 42.19
N SER A 321 46.51 9.09 41.09
CA SER A 321 47.63 8.13 41.11
C SER A 321 48.75 8.48 40.10
N ASP A 322 49.94 7.88 40.29
CA ASP A 322 51.21 8.22 39.63
C ASP A 322 51.41 7.55 38.25
N THR A 323 50.57 7.84 37.25
CA THR A 323 50.88 7.52 35.85
C THR A 323 51.33 8.76 35.09
N SER A 324 51.96 8.58 33.92
CA SER A 324 52.70 9.62 33.18
C SER A 324 51.81 10.81 32.78
N VAL A 325 51.73 11.80 33.67
CA VAL A 325 51.12 13.11 33.41
C VAL A 325 52.19 14.07 32.93
N GLU A 326 52.04 14.65 31.74
CA GLU A 326 53.01 15.63 31.22
C GLU A 326 52.93 16.99 31.94
N LEU A 327 51.71 17.48 32.22
CA LEU A 327 51.49 18.81 32.84
C LEU A 327 50.35 18.80 33.87
N CYS A 328 50.67 19.13 35.13
CA CYS A 328 49.68 19.27 36.22
C CYS A 328 49.45 20.73 36.59
N ARG A 329 48.19 21.20 36.57
CA ARG A 329 47.82 22.52 37.09
C ARG A 329 47.30 22.42 38.53
N HIS A 330 48.21 22.54 39.50
CA HIS A 330 47.82 22.94 40.85
C HIS A 330 47.36 24.40 40.83
N GLN A 331 46.17 24.65 41.37
CA GLN A 331 45.65 26.00 41.54
C GLN A 331 46.50 26.72 42.60
N PHE A 332 47.52 27.47 42.16
CA PHE A 332 48.09 28.57 42.95
C PHE A 332 47.02 29.66 43.04
N GLY A 333 46.19 29.61 44.07
CA GLY A 333 45.27 30.67 44.47
C GLY A 333 45.41 30.85 45.98
N LYS A 334 45.79 32.07 46.38
CA LYS A 334 46.15 32.52 47.74
C LYS A 334 45.25 32.02 48.86
#